data_AF-A0A519LJ11-F1
#
_entry.id   AF-A0A519LJ11-F1
#
_cell.length_a   1.000
_cell.length_b   1.000
_cell.length_c   1.000
_cell.angle_alpha   90.00
_cell.angle_beta   90.00
_cell.angle_gamma   90.00
#
_symmetry.space_group_name_H-M   'P 1'
#
loop_
_entity.id
_entity.type
_entity.pdbx_description
1 polymer ?
#
loop_
_entity_poly.entity_id
_entity_poly.type
_entity_poly.pdbx_seq_one_letter_code
_entity_poly.pdbx_strand_id
1 'polypeptide(L)'
;LFSFKAMVLAQAILVLPVVTALTRQAVEDAERAHGEQLRSLGAGTLLRSLLLAWDERYALLTVLIASFGRAVSEVGAVMIVGGNIDGFTRVMTTAIALETSKGDLPLALALGMLLLAVVLALNVVIALVRRWRERVDGAASGMPVGVAA
;
A
#
# COMPACT_ATOMS: atom_id res chain seq x y z
N LEU A 1 -26.14 7.66 3.17
CA LEU A 1 -25.20 8.75 3.51
C LEU A 1 -25.03 8.77 5.02
N PHE A 2 -23.84 9.03 5.57
CA PHE A 2 -23.51 8.93 7.01
C PHE A 2 -23.51 7.50 7.60
N SER A 3 -22.98 6.53 6.87
CA SER A 3 -22.79 5.15 7.37
C SER A 3 -21.37 4.68 7.11
N PHE A 4 -20.83 3.88 8.04
CA PHE A 4 -19.53 3.23 7.89
C PHE A 4 -19.40 2.47 6.57
N LYS A 5 -20.45 1.74 6.16
CA LYS A 5 -20.47 0.99 4.89
C LYS A 5 -20.31 1.89 3.67
N ALA A 6 -20.90 3.09 3.70
CA ALA A 6 -20.79 4.04 2.60
C ALA A 6 -19.37 4.63 2.50
N MET A 7 -18.72 4.88 3.64
CA MET A 7 -17.32 5.33 3.66
C MET A 7 -16.38 4.25 3.11
N VAL A 8 -16.57 2.98 3.51
CA VAL A 8 -15.79 1.86 2.98
C VAL A 8 -15.95 1.74 1.46
N LEU A 9 -17.17 1.87 0.94
CA LEU A 9 -17.42 1.83 -0.50
C LEU A 9 -16.74 2.99 -1.24
N ALA A 10 -16.80 4.22 -0.69
CA ALA A 10 -16.15 5.39 -1.27
C ALA A 10 -14.63 5.23 -1.32
N GLN A 11 -14.02 4.75 -0.23
CA GLN A 11 -12.59 4.46 -0.17
C GLN A 11 -12.20 3.33 -1.13
N ALA A 12 -13.00 2.27 -1.23
CA ALA A 12 -12.75 1.17 -2.16
C ALA A 12 -12.69 1.66 -3.61
N ILE A 13 -13.65 2.49 -4.03
CA ILE A 13 -13.69 3.06 -5.39
C ILE A 13 -12.46 3.94 -5.66
N LEU A 14 -12.02 4.73 -4.68
CA LEU A 14 -10.84 5.60 -4.82
C LEU A 14 -9.51 4.84 -4.86
N VAL A 15 -9.41 3.75 -4.10
CA VAL A 15 -8.16 2.98 -3.94
C VAL A 15 -8.00 1.94 -5.05
N LEU A 16 -9.09 1.42 -5.61
CA LEU A 16 -9.10 0.41 -6.65
C LEU A 16 -8.21 0.72 -7.88
N PRO A 17 -8.25 1.92 -8.50
CA PRO A 17 -7.37 2.22 -9.64
C PRO A 17 -5.89 2.20 -9.27
N VAL A 18 -5.55 2.58 -8.04
CA VAL A 18 -4.17 2.62 -7.52
C VAL A 18 -3.66 1.20 -7.33
N VAL A 19 -4.44 0.36 -6.65
CA VAL A 19 -4.11 -1.05 -6.44
C VAL A 19 -3.94 -1.74 -7.79
N THR A 20 -4.85 -1.49 -8.73
CA THR A 20 -4.78 -2.05 -10.09
C THR A 20 -3.49 -1.63 -10.81
N ALA A 21 -3.14 -0.34 -10.78
CA ALA A 21 -1.94 0.17 -11.43
C ALA A 21 -0.65 -0.43 -10.83
N LEU A 22 -0.54 -0.44 -9.50
CA LEU A 22 0.62 -0.98 -8.79
C LEU A 22 0.76 -2.50 -8.95
N THR A 23 -0.36 -3.22 -8.94
CA THR A 23 -0.38 -4.67 -9.17
C THR A 23 0.04 -4.99 -10.60
N ARG A 24 -0.49 -4.25 -11.58
CA ARG A 24 -0.09 -4.42 -12.99
C ARG A 24 1.41 -4.18 -13.17
N GLN A 25 1.95 -3.12 -12.55
CA GLN A 25 3.38 -2.84 -12.61
C GLN A 25 4.21 -3.97 -12.00
N ALA A 26 3.83 -4.48 -10.82
CA ALA A 26 4.52 -5.61 -10.20
C ALA A 26 4.50 -6.88 -11.08
N VAL A 27 3.39 -7.13 -11.77
CA VAL A 27 3.27 -8.25 -12.72
C VAL A 27 4.15 -8.02 -13.95
N GLU A 28 4.17 -6.82 -14.54
CA GLU A 28 5.03 -6.51 -15.68
C GLU A 28 6.52 -6.63 -15.35
N ASP A 29 6.94 -6.15 -14.17
CA ASP A 29 8.33 -6.21 -13.73
C ASP A 29 8.79 -7.66 -13.55
N ALA A 30 7.95 -8.51 -12.95
CA ALA A 30 8.30 -9.91 -12.77
C ALA A 30 8.14 -10.73 -14.07
N GLU A 31 7.28 -10.32 -15.01
CA GLU A 31 7.26 -10.89 -16.35
C GLU A 31 8.55 -10.56 -17.11
N ARG A 32 9.09 -9.35 -16.98
CA ARG A 32 10.39 -9.01 -17.58
C ARG A 32 11.54 -9.82 -16.98
N ALA A 33 11.47 -10.13 -15.69
CA ALA A 33 12.53 -10.88 -14.99
C ALA A 33 12.50 -12.40 -15.28
N HIS A 34 11.32 -13.03 -15.25
CA HIS A 34 11.18 -14.50 -15.30
C HIS A 34 10.43 -15.00 -16.54
N GLY A 35 10.02 -14.07 -17.42
CA GLY A 35 9.04 -14.37 -18.45
C GLY A 35 9.51 -15.32 -19.53
N GLU A 36 10.75 -15.16 -20.00
CA GLU A 36 11.28 -16.00 -21.08
C GLU A 36 11.45 -17.46 -20.63
N GLN A 37 11.84 -17.68 -19.37
CA GLN A 37 11.96 -19.01 -18.76
C GLN A 37 10.60 -19.70 -18.66
N LEU A 38 9.60 -19.02 -18.09
CA LEU A 38 8.23 -19.54 -17.96
C LEU A 38 7.56 -19.78 -19.31
N ARG A 39 7.86 -18.95 -20.32
CA ARG A 39 7.35 -19.11 -21.68
C ARG A 39 7.96 -20.32 -22.38
N SER A 40 9.25 -20.62 -22.14
CA SER A 40 9.90 -21.83 -22.65
C SER A 40 9.33 -23.12 -22.06
N LEU A 41 8.82 -23.06 -20.82
CA LEU A 41 8.17 -24.16 -20.11
C LEU A 41 6.69 -24.36 -20.51
N GLY A 42 6.16 -23.56 -21.46
CA GLY A 42 4.79 -23.70 -21.96
C GLY A 42 3.70 -23.17 -21.01
N ALA A 43 4.05 -22.37 -20.00
CA ALA A 43 3.07 -21.84 -19.05
C ALA A 43 2.16 -20.78 -19.72
N GLY A 44 0.84 -21.03 -19.72
CA GLY A 44 -0.17 -20.06 -20.16
C GLY A 44 -0.30 -18.84 -19.25
N THR A 45 -0.91 -17.76 -19.74
CA THR A 45 -0.94 -16.42 -19.09
C THR A 45 -1.45 -16.45 -17.64
N LEU A 46 -2.52 -17.21 -17.35
CA LEU A 46 -3.10 -17.32 -16.01
C LEU A 46 -2.23 -18.11 -15.02
N LEU A 47 -1.60 -19.19 -15.49
CA LEU A 47 -0.70 -19.99 -14.67
C LEU A 47 0.56 -19.16 -14.34
N ARG A 48 1.06 -18.44 -15.34
CA ARG A 48 2.22 -17.56 -15.22
C ARG A 48 1.96 -16.42 -14.23
N SER A 49 0.79 -15.76 -14.28
CA SER A 49 0.42 -14.74 -13.29
C SER A 49 0.28 -15.28 -11.87
N LEU A 50 -0.21 -16.51 -11.70
CA LEU A 50 -0.40 -17.13 -10.39
C LEU A 50 0.94 -17.54 -9.77
N LEU A 51 1.84 -18.13 -10.56
CA LEU A 51 3.20 -18.43 -10.13
C LEU A 51 3.98 -17.16 -9.78
N LEU A 52 3.85 -16.10 -10.59
CA LEU A 52 4.45 -14.81 -10.30
C LEU A 52 3.94 -14.21 -8.99
N ALA A 53 2.62 -14.25 -8.76
CA ALA A 53 2.01 -13.74 -7.53
C ALA A 53 2.50 -14.50 -6.29
N TRP A 54 2.81 -15.78 -6.42
CA TRP A 54 3.36 -16.60 -5.34
C TRP A 54 4.83 -16.27 -5.05
N ASP A 55 5.63 -16.11 -6.10
CA ASP A 55 7.06 -15.80 -5.99
C ASP A 55 7.28 -14.36 -5.49
N GLU A 56 6.49 -13.43 -6.02
CA GLU A 56 6.51 -11.99 -5.70
C GLU A 56 5.52 -11.60 -4.60
N ARG A 57 5.17 -12.54 -3.70
CA ARG A 57 4.24 -12.30 -2.57
C ARG A 57 4.58 -11.04 -1.75
N TYR A 58 5.85 -10.72 -1.67
CA TYR A 58 6.35 -9.55 -0.94
C TYR A 58 6.32 -8.26 -1.77
N ALA A 59 6.42 -8.34 -3.11
CA ALA A 59 6.12 -7.19 -3.96
C ALA A 59 4.63 -6.85 -3.83
N LEU A 60 3.76 -7.86 -3.82
CA LEU A 60 2.33 -7.69 -3.53
C LEU A 60 2.08 -7.11 -2.12
N LEU A 61 2.85 -7.52 -1.11
CA LEU A 61 2.79 -6.90 0.22
C LEU A 61 3.16 -5.41 0.16
N THR A 62 4.15 -5.04 -0.64
CA THR A 62 4.55 -3.64 -0.84
C THR A 62 3.43 -2.84 -1.53
N VAL A 63 2.78 -3.43 -2.54
CA VAL A 63 1.59 -2.86 -3.21
C VAL A 63 0.43 -2.66 -2.22
N LEU A 64 0.17 -3.65 -1.36
CA LEU A 64 -0.85 -3.57 -0.31
C LEU A 64 -0.56 -2.41 0.65
N ILE A 65 0.69 -2.30 1.11
CA ILE A 65 1.11 -1.26 2.04
C ILE A 65 1.00 0.14 1.39
N ALA A 66 1.45 0.27 0.14
CA ALA A 66 1.38 1.54 -0.60
C ALA A 66 -0.08 1.97 -0.84
N SER A 67 -0.94 1.04 -1.24
CA SER A 67 -2.37 1.31 -1.44
C SER A 67 -3.11 1.62 -0.13
N PHE A 68 -2.76 0.96 0.96
CA PHE A 68 -3.24 1.29 2.30
C PHE A 68 -2.87 2.72 2.71
N GLY A 69 -1.61 3.12 2.51
CA GLY A 69 -1.16 4.49 2.78
C GLY A 69 -1.97 5.53 1.99
N ARG A 70 -2.32 5.22 0.74
CA ARG A 70 -3.18 6.07 -0.08
C ARG A 70 -4.63 6.12 0.44
N ALA A 71 -5.18 5.00 0.90
CA ALA A 71 -6.51 4.95 1.49
C ALA A 71 -6.63 5.79 2.78
N VAL A 72 -5.61 5.75 3.64
CA VAL A 72 -5.55 6.48 4.92
C VAL A 72 -5.38 7.99 4.71
N SER A 73 -4.71 8.38 3.62
CA SER A 73 -4.47 9.79 3.29
C SER A 73 -5.70 10.49 2.69
N GLU A 74 -6.77 9.76 2.39
CA GLU A 74 -7.98 10.32 1.78
C GLU A 74 -8.86 11.00 2.83
N VAL A 75 -9.02 12.34 2.70
CA VAL A 75 -9.77 13.16 3.66
C VAL A 75 -11.09 13.65 3.08
N GLY A 76 -11.10 14.08 1.81
CA GLY A 76 -12.23 14.76 1.19
C GLY A 76 -13.44 13.83 1.01
N ALA A 77 -13.22 12.67 0.40
CA ALA A 77 -14.30 11.71 0.18
C ALA A 77 -14.90 11.18 1.49
N VAL A 78 -14.06 10.95 2.50
CA VAL A 78 -14.49 10.48 3.82
C VAL A 78 -15.30 11.56 4.55
N MET A 79 -14.88 12.83 4.46
CA MET A 79 -15.61 13.95 5.06
C MET A 79 -17.00 14.12 4.44
N ILE A 80 -17.11 14.07 3.12
CA ILE A 80 -18.38 14.26 2.38
C ILE A 80 -19.35 13.11 2.65
N VAL A 81 -18.87 11.85 2.60
CA VAL A 81 -19.74 10.67 2.74
C VAL A 81 -20.05 10.34 4.19
N GLY A 82 -19.09 10.57 5.09
CA GLY A 82 -19.14 10.23 6.50
C GLY A 82 -19.81 11.27 7.40
N GLY A 83 -19.76 12.56 7.04
CA GLY A 83 -20.40 13.64 7.82
C GLY A 83 -19.75 13.96 9.16
N ASN A 84 -18.59 13.35 9.46
CA ASN A 84 -17.74 13.65 10.62
C ASN A 84 -18.43 13.53 12.00
N ILE A 85 -19.27 12.51 12.19
CA ILE A 85 -20.01 12.25 13.43
C ILE A 85 -19.06 11.64 14.46
N ASP A 86 -18.95 12.28 15.64
CA ASP A 86 -18.11 11.81 16.74
C ASP A 86 -18.46 10.37 17.14
N GLY A 87 -17.44 9.53 17.30
CA GLY A 87 -17.60 8.13 17.71
C GLY A 87 -18.19 7.17 16.67
N PHE A 88 -18.68 7.67 15.53
CA PHE A 88 -19.30 6.82 14.48
C PHE A 88 -18.58 6.90 13.14
N THR A 89 -18.34 8.11 12.65
CA THR A 89 -17.80 8.33 11.29
C THR A 89 -16.63 9.31 11.23
N ARG A 90 -16.21 9.84 12.39
CA ARG A 90 -15.06 10.72 12.52
C ARG A 90 -13.75 9.94 12.44
N VAL A 91 -12.89 10.32 11.50
CA VAL A 91 -11.51 9.86 11.41
C VAL A 91 -10.55 11.00 11.79
N MET A 92 -9.31 10.68 12.18
CA MET A 92 -8.33 11.71 12.59
C MET A 92 -8.14 12.79 11.52
N THR A 93 -8.11 12.42 10.24
CA THR A 93 -7.94 13.36 9.13
C THR A 93 -9.11 14.33 8.96
N THR A 94 -10.35 13.85 9.14
CA THR A 94 -11.55 14.71 9.08
C THR A 94 -11.70 15.56 10.33
N ALA A 95 -11.24 15.09 11.49
CA ALA A 95 -11.17 15.87 12.72
C ALA A 95 -10.20 17.05 12.55
N ILE A 96 -9.00 16.81 12.00
CA ILE A 96 -8.01 17.87 11.71
C ILE A 96 -8.62 18.93 10.77
N ALA A 97 -9.27 18.50 9.68
CA ALA A 97 -9.88 19.41 8.72
C ALA A 97 -11.02 20.25 9.33
N LEU A 98 -11.88 19.62 10.15
CA LEU A 98 -12.97 20.31 10.84
C LEU A 98 -12.44 21.34 11.83
N GLU A 99 -11.48 20.95 12.66
CA GLU A 99 -11.00 21.80 13.75
C GLU A 99 -10.18 22.99 13.21
N THR A 100 -9.44 22.77 12.12
CA THR A 100 -8.83 23.86 11.33
C THR A 100 -9.89 24.82 10.80
N SER A 101 -11.01 24.31 10.28
CA SER A 101 -12.10 25.14 9.72
C SER A 101 -12.88 25.90 10.80
N LYS A 102 -12.91 25.40 12.04
CA LYS A 102 -13.48 26.08 13.20
C LYS A 102 -12.56 27.14 13.79
N GLY A 103 -11.28 27.15 13.43
CA GLY A 103 -10.27 28.07 13.96
C GLY A 103 -9.58 27.61 15.26
N ASP A 104 -9.86 26.40 15.77
CA ASP A 104 -9.11 25.80 16.87
C ASP A 104 -7.84 25.10 16.32
N LEU A 105 -6.89 25.96 15.94
CA LEU A 105 -5.59 25.55 15.44
C LEU A 105 -4.78 24.73 16.45
N PRO A 106 -4.77 25.03 17.77
CA PRO A 106 -4.05 24.23 18.75
C PRO A 106 -4.44 22.75 18.72
N LEU A 107 -5.74 22.44 18.71
CA LEU A 107 -6.20 21.04 18.66
C LEU A 107 -5.91 20.40 17.30
N ALA A 108 -6.10 21.13 16.21
CA ALA A 108 -5.80 20.66 14.86
C ALA A 108 -4.31 20.29 14.69
N LEU A 109 -3.40 21.13 15.20
CA LEU A 109 -1.96 20.91 15.16
C LEU A 109 -1.53 19.73 16.04
N ALA A 110 -2.12 19.58 17.22
CA ALA A 110 -1.85 18.44 18.10
C ALA A 110 -2.23 17.11 17.43
N LEU A 111 -3.43 17.04 16.83
CA LEU A 111 -3.88 15.87 16.08
C LEU A 111 -3.02 15.64 14.82
N GLY A 112 -2.64 16.71 14.12
CA GLY A 112 -1.76 16.64 12.96
C GLY A 112 -0.38 16.07 13.28
N MET A 113 0.27 16.55 14.35
CA MET A 113 1.56 16.03 14.80
C MET A 113 1.47 14.56 15.23
N LEU A 114 0.40 14.18 15.94
CA LEU A 114 0.16 12.78 16.30
C LEU A 114 0.03 11.89 15.06
N LEU A 115 -0.76 12.32 14.07
CA LEU A 115 -0.94 11.58 12.83
C LEU A 115 0.38 11.45 12.06
N LEU A 116 1.16 12.53 11.95
CA LEU A 116 2.48 12.51 11.32
C LEU A 116 3.43 11.54 12.01
N ALA A 117 3.47 11.52 13.34
CA ALA A 117 4.31 10.60 14.09
C ALA A 117 3.93 9.13 13.82
N VAL A 118 2.63 8.81 13.79
CA VAL A 118 2.13 7.46 13.48
C VAL A 118 2.49 7.05 12.06
N VAL A 119 2.27 7.92 11.08
CA VAL A 119 2.57 7.65 9.67
C VAL A 119 4.08 7.48 9.46
N LEU A 120 4.90 8.31 10.10
CA LEU A 120 6.35 8.18 10.03
C LEU A 120 6.83 6.87 10.65
N ALA A 121 6.32 6.49 11.82
CA ALA A 121 6.66 5.24 12.47
C ALA A 121 6.31 4.03 11.60
N LEU A 122 5.11 4.01 11.00
CA LEU A 122 4.71 2.98 10.04
C LEU A 122 5.66 2.90 8.85
N ASN A 123 5.96 4.03 8.21
CA ASN A 123 6.88 4.07 7.06
C ASN A 123 8.29 3.58 7.41
N VAL A 124 8.80 3.93 8.59
CA VAL A 124 10.09 3.44 9.06
C VAL A 124 10.07 1.93 9.26
N VAL A 125 9.02 1.38 9.88
CA VAL A 125 8.87 -0.08 10.06
C VAL A 125 8.84 -0.78 8.70
N ILE A 126 8.07 -0.26 7.75
CA ILE A 126 7.99 -0.80 6.39
C ILE A 126 9.36 -0.76 5.71
N ALA A 127 10.06 0.37 5.80
CA ALA A 127 11.39 0.54 5.21
C ALA A 127 12.42 -0.42 5.82
N LEU A 128 12.37 -0.63 7.14
CA LEU A 128 13.24 -1.57 7.84
C LEU A 128 12.96 -3.01 7.43
N VAL A 129 11.69 -3.41 7.34
CA VAL A 129 11.29 -4.76 6.88
C VAL A 129 11.76 -4.98 5.44
N ARG A 130 11.56 -4.00 4.55
CA ARG A 130 12.01 -4.07 3.16
C ARG A 130 13.54 -4.19 3.06
N ARG A 131 14.28 -3.37 3.81
CA ARG A 131 15.75 -3.39 3.83
C ARG A 131 16.33 -4.65 4.47
N TRP A 132 15.65 -5.24 5.45
CA TRP A 132 16.04 -6.53 6.01
C TRP A 132 15.86 -7.64 4.98
N ARG A 133 14.76 -7.59 4.20
CA ARG A 133 14.49 -8.54 3.13
C ARG A 133 15.50 -8.48 1.98
N GLU A 134 15.83 -7.28 1.48
CA GLU A 134 16.84 -7.12 0.41
C GLU A 134 18.20 -7.72 0.82
N ARG A 135 18.55 -7.68 2.10
CA ARG A 135 19.75 -8.32 2.64
C ARG A 135 19.66 -9.84 2.69
N VAL A 136 18.49 -10.41 2.94
CA VAL A 136 18.26 -11.86 2.95
C VAL A 136 18.25 -12.41 1.51
N ASP A 137 17.55 -11.74 0.59
CA ASP A 137 17.47 -12.13 -0.81
C ASP A 137 18.83 -11.93 -1.53
N GLY A 138 19.58 -10.87 -1.19
CA GLY A 138 20.94 -10.63 -1.70
C GLY A 138 22.03 -11.58 -1.15
N ALA A 139 21.79 -12.27 -0.04
CA ALA A 139 22.69 -13.32 0.45
C ALA A 139 22.53 -14.65 -0.31
N ALA A 140 21.36 -14.88 -0.93
CA ALA A 140 21.08 -16.10 -1.71
C ALA A 140 21.68 -16.07 -3.13
N SER A 141 21.93 -14.89 -3.70
CA SER A 141 22.54 -14.71 -5.03
C SER A 141 24.08 -14.67 -5.03
N GLY A 142 24.70 -14.83 -3.85
CA GLY A 142 26.15 -14.77 -3.64
C GLY A 142 26.90 -16.10 -3.73
N MET A 143 26.31 -17.19 -4.24
CA MET A 143 27.10 -18.39 -4.54
C MET A 143 27.85 -18.17 -5.87
N PRO A 144 29.19 -18.07 -5.86
CA PRO A 144 29.93 -18.04 -7.11
C PRO A 144 29.70 -19.39 -7.81
N VAL A 145 29.05 -19.36 -8.98
CA VAL A 145 29.15 -20.46 -9.93
C VAL A 145 30.60 -20.45 -10.42
N GLY A 146 31.44 -21.11 -9.63
CA GLY A 146 32.82 -21.39 -9.95
C GLY A 146 32.85 -22.26 -11.20
N VAL A 147 33.39 -21.66 -12.25
CA VAL A 147 33.89 -22.33 -13.45
C VAL A 147 34.86 -23.44 -13.04
N ALA A 148 34.53 -24.68 -13.37
CA ALA A 148 35.46 -25.78 -13.63
C ALA A 148 34.69 -26.74 -14.56
N ALA A 149 34.90 -26.73 -15.88
CA ALA A 149 36.08 -27.27 -16.58
C ALA A 149 36.29 -28.75 -16.27
#